data_AF-A0A659PNK8-F1
#
_entry.id   AF-A0A659PNK8-F1
#
_cell.length_a   1.000
_cell.length_b   1.000
_cell.length_c   1.000
_cell.angle_alpha   90.00
_cell.angle_beta   90.00
_cell.angle_gamma   90.00
#
_symmetry.space_group_name_H-M   'P 1'
#
loop_
_entity.id
_entity.type
_entity.pdbx_description
1 polymer ?
#
loop_
_entity_poly.entity_id
_entity_poly.type
_entity_poly.pdbx_seq_one_letter_code
_entity_poly.pdbx_strand_id
1 'polypeptide(L)' 'MIPLTHGLILAAILFVLGLTGLVIRRNLLFMLIGLEIMINASALAFVVAGSYWGQTDGQVMYILAISLA' A
#
# COMPACT_ATOMS: atom_id res chain seq x y z
N MET A 1 -18.29 -10.05 -8.45
CA MET A 1 -17.94 -8.73 -7.90
C MET A 1 -16.94 -8.93 -6.77
N ILE A 2 -15.75 -8.34 -6.83
CA ILE A 2 -14.81 -8.38 -5.70
C ILE A 2 -15.23 -7.26 -4.74
N PRO A 3 -15.58 -7.56 -3.47
CA PRO A 3 -16.02 -6.53 -2.55
C PRO A 3 -14.88 -5.57 -2.22
N LEU A 4 -15.14 -4.26 -2.32
CA LEU A 4 -14.18 -3.19 -1.98
C LEU A 4 -13.53 -3.41 -0.59
N THR A 5 -14.33 -3.90 0.36
CA THR A 5 -13.89 -4.19 1.72
C THR A 5 -12.71 -5.16 1.78
N HIS A 6 -12.68 -6.20 0.95
CA HIS A 6 -11.61 -7.19 0.98
C HIS A 6 -10.28 -6.60 0.48
N GLY A 7 -10.33 -5.76 -0.55
CA GLY A 7 -9.14 -5.07 -1.06
C GLY A 7 -8.59 -4.04 -0.07
N LEU A 8 -9.46 -3.27 0.59
CA LEU A 8 -9.05 -2.32 1.64
C LEU A 8 -8.50 -3.03 2.89
N ILE A 9 -9.10 -4.14 3.30
CA ILE A 9 -8.59 -4.95 4.43
C ILE A 9 -7.20 -5.50 4.09
N LEU A 10 -6.98 -6.00 2.88
CA LEU A 10 -5.67 -6.46 2.45
C LEU A 10 -4.62 -5.35 2.51
N ALA A 11 -4.94 -4.17 1.97
CA ALA A 11 -4.05 -3.00 2.04
C ALA A 11 -3.75 -2.60 3.49
N ALA A 12 -4.75 -2.58 4.37
CA ALA A 12 -4.56 -2.26 5.78
C ALA A 12 -3.66 -3.28 6.50
N ILE A 13 -3.84 -4.58 6.24
CA ILE A 13 -3.00 -5.64 6.82
C ILE A 13 -1.53 -5.43 6.39
N LEU A 14 -1.28 -5.22 5.10
CA LEU A 14 0.08 -5.01 4.59
C LEU A 14 0.71 -3.75 5.18
N PHE A 15 -0.05 -2.65 5.28
CA PHE A 15 0.43 -1.40 5.87
C PHE A 15 0.81 -1.57 7.34
N VAL A 16 -0.02 -2.25 8.14
CA VAL A 16 0.26 -2.54 9.55
C VAL A 16 1.47 -3.46 9.70
N LEU A 17 1.65 -4.45 8.81
CA LEU A 17 2.84 -5.29 8.82
C LEU A 17 4.12 -4.51 8.49
N GLY A 18 4.08 -3.61 7.49
CA GLY A 18 5.19 -2.72 7.15
C GLY A 18 5.54 -1.78 8.31
N LEU A 19 4.53 -1.16 8.94
CA LEU A 19 4.69 -0.31 10.12
C LEU A 19 5.26 -1.07 11.32
N THR A 20 4.77 -2.28 11.56
CA THR A 20 5.28 -3.15 12.63
C THR A 20 6.74 -3.52 12.38
N GLY A 21 7.09 -3.84 11.13
CA GLY A 21 8.47 -4.07 10.70
C GLY A 21 9.36 -2.84 10.94
N LEU A 22 8.87 -1.65 10.58
CA LEU A 22 9.56 -0.38 10.78
C LEU A 22 9.86 -0.10 12.26
N VAL A 23 8.90 -0.34 13.15
CA VAL A 23 9.04 -0.07 14.59
C VAL A 23 9.92 -1.12 15.32
N ILE A 24 9.81 -2.40 14.94
CA ILE A 24 10.53 -3.49 15.62
C ILE A 24 12.00 -3.57 15.19
N ARG A 25 12.30 -3.25 13.93
CA ARG A 25 13.63 -3.52 13.35
C ARG A 25 14.59 -2.37 13.67
N ARG A 26 15.73 -2.71 14.29
CA ARG A 26 16.81 -1.75 14.56
C ARG A 26 17.77 -1.54 13.38
N ASN A 27 17.77 -2.45 12.42
CA ASN A 27 18.67 -2.37 11.27
C ASN A 27 18.04 -1.53 10.17
N LEU A 28 18.78 -0.54 9.68
CA LEU A 28 18.29 0.44 8.71
C LEU A 28 17.75 -0.20 7.42
N LEU A 29 18.42 -1.23 6.89
CA LEU A 29 17.91 -1.92 5.69
C LEU A 29 16.53 -2.53 5.91
N PHE A 30 16.27 -3.08 7.10
CA PHE A 30 14.96 -3.65 7.41
C PHE A 30 13.91 -2.56 7.64
N MET A 31 14.30 -1.39 8.15
CA MET A 31 13.42 -0.23 8.24
C MET A 31 13.02 0.27 6.85
N LEU A 32 13.97 0.36 5.90
CA LEU A 32 13.70 0.74 4.51
C LEU A 32 12.75 -0.27 3.83
N ILE A 33 12.97 -1.58 4.01
CA ILE A 33 12.04 -2.61 3.52
C ILE A 33 10.64 -2.43 4.11
N GLY A 34 10.53 -2.06 5.38
CA GLY A 34 9.25 -1.72 6.01
C GLY A 34 8.54 -0.55 5.33
N LEU A 35 9.28 0.51 5.00
CA LEU A 35 8.76 1.66 4.26
C LEU A 35 8.28 1.27 2.86
N GLU A 36 9.05 0.47 2.12
CA GLU A 36 8.65 -0.06 0.80
C GLU A 36 7.31 -0.82 0.87
N ILE A 37 7.13 -1.65 1.90
CA ILE A 37 5.88 -2.38 2.13
C ILE A 37 4.72 -1.42 2.41
N MET A 38 4.95 -0.38 3.22
CA MET A 38 3.92 0.63 3.54
C MET A 38 3.50 1.43 2.30
N ILE A 39 4.46 1.86 1.48
CA ILE A 39 4.18 2.61 0.24
C ILE A 39 3.37 1.73 -0.72
N ASN A 40 3.79 0.49 -0.95
CA ASN A 40 3.06 -0.46 -1.80
C ASN A 40 1.64 -0.77 -1.29
N ALA A 41 1.46 -0.90 0.02
CA ALA A 41 0.13 -1.11 0.61
C ALA A 41 -0.80 0.09 0.37
N SER A 42 -0.28 1.32 0.51
CA SER A 42 -1.06 2.53 0.21
C SER A 42 -1.40 2.65 -1.28
N ALA A 43 -0.46 2.33 -2.16
CA ALA A 43 -0.66 2.31 -3.61
C ALA A 43 -1.74 1.29 -4.02
N LEU A 44 -1.74 0.10 -3.41
CA LEU A 44 -2.79 -0.90 -3.59
C LEU A 44 -4.17 -0.36 -3.21
N ALA A 45 -4.29 0.36 -2.08
CA ALA A 45 -5.56 0.95 -1.67
C ALA A 45 -6.10 1.96 -2.70
N PHE A 46 -5.23 2.77 -3.32
CA PHE A 46 -5.61 3.68 -4.39
C PHE A 46 -6.12 2.94 -5.65
N VAL A 47 -5.46 1.86 -6.07
CA VAL A 47 -5.91 1.06 -7.23
C VAL A 47 -7.24 0.37 -6.93
N VAL A 48 -7.40 -0.18 -5.73
CA VAL A 48 -8.64 -0.83 -5.29
C VAL A 48 -9.79 0.16 -5.27
N ALA A 49 -9.57 1.37 -4.75
CA ALA A 49 -10.55 2.46 -4.80
C ALA A 49 -10.86 2.83 -6.26
N GLY A 50 -9.87 3.13 -7.09
CA GLY A 50 -10.09 3.46 -8.50
C GLY A 50 -10.86 2.37 -9.26
N SER A 51 -10.59 1.09 -8.97
CA SER A 51 -11.29 -0.05 -9.55
C SER A 51 -12.77 -0.12 -9.15
N TYR A 52 -13.11 0.29 -7.92
CA TYR A 52 -14.50 0.32 -7.45
C TYR A 52 -15.31 1.43 -8.14
N TRP A 53 -14.70 2.59 -8.36
CA TRP A 53 -15.35 3.74 -9.02
C TRP A 53 -15.22 3.72 -10.56
N GLY A 54 -14.47 2.76 -11.13
CA GLY A 54 -14.20 2.69 -12.57
C GLY A 54 -13.35 3.86 -13.07
N GLN A 55 -12.52 4.45 -12.20
CA GLN A 55 -11.72 5.64 -12.49
C GLN A 55 -10.24 5.29 -12.65
N THR A 56 -9.58 5.95 -13.60
CA THR A 56 -8.14 5.81 -13.84
C THR A 56 -7.28 6.52 -12.78
N ASP A 57 -7.87 7.41 -11.98
CA ASP A 57 -7.16 8.19 -10.95
C ASP A 57 -6.43 7.29 -9.94
N GLY A 58 -7.01 6.14 -9.58
CA GLY A 58 -6.36 5.17 -8.69
C GLY A 58 -5.08 4.57 -9.29
N GLN A 59 -5.05 4.36 -10.60
CA GLN A 59 -3.86 3.86 -11.31
C GLN A 59 -2.80 4.96 -11.48
N VAL A 60 -3.22 6.20 -11.75
CA VAL A 60 -2.30 7.35 -11.81
C VAL A 60 -1.62 7.55 -10.45
N MET A 61 -2.39 7.49 -9.35
CA MET A 61 -1.83 7.60 -8.00
C MET A 61 -0.87 6.45 -7.67
N TYR A 62 -1.16 5.23 -8.13
CA TYR A 62 -0.23 4.10 -8.00
C TYR A 62 1.12 4.38 -8.67
N ILE A 63 1.11 4.93 -9.90
CA ILE A 63 2.35 5.30 -10.61
C ILE A 63 3.14 6.35 -9.84
N LEU A 64 2.47 7.34 -9.25
CA LEU A 64 3.13 8.36 -8.43
C LEU A 64 3.70 7.75 -7.14
N ALA A 65 2.99 6.83 -6.50
CA ALA A 65 3.44 6.16 -5.28
C ALA A 65 4.69 5.29 -5.53
N ILE A 66 4.74 4.52 -6.61
CA ILE A 66 5.94 3.73 -6.96
C ILE A 66 7.11 4.59 -7.45
N SER A 67 6.85 5.82 -7.90
CA SER A 67 7.91 6.78 -8.27
C SER A 67 8.54 7.44 -7.04
N LEU A 68 7.83 7.46 -5.92
CA LEU A 68 8.30 8.00 -4.63
C LEU A 68 9.15 6.99 -3.85
N ALA A 69 8.83 5.70 -3.97
CA ALA A 69 9.60 4.59 -3.44
C ALA A 69 11.02 4.55 -4.06
#